data_AF-A0A7S2EY18-F1
#
_entry.id   AF-A0A7S2EY18-F1
#
_cell.length_a   1.000
_cell.length_b   1.000
_cell.length_c   1.000
_cell.angle_alpha   90.00
_cell.angle_beta   90.00
_cell.angle_gamma   90.00
#
_symmetry.space_group_name_H-M   'P 1'
#
loop_
_entity.id
_entity.type
_entity.pdbx_description
1 polymer ?
#
loop_
_entity_poly.entity_id
_entity_poly.type
_entity_poly.pdbx_seq_one_letter_code
_entity_poly.pdbx_strand_id
1 'polypeptide(L)'
;NGCGAGEPHFDVAAPGFDNLQWSTANVCGIRSGTGFESQQQSAAVGSWWQTCGNTADCADKCDQLPSEFRKGCKLFASWGWKKGDPSRVKFKAVKCPAAFVDHVSSQFGRSGPM
;
A
#
# COMPACT_ATOMS: atom_id res chain seq x y z
N ASN A 1 -15.31 5.57 -11.08
CA ASN A 1 -14.88 4.28 -10.49
C ASN A 1 -14.32 4.57 -9.10
N GLY A 2 -15.15 4.52 -8.07
CA GLY A 2 -14.71 4.80 -6.70
C GLY A 2 -15.74 4.25 -5.73
N CYS A 3 -15.30 3.32 -4.87
CA CYS A 3 -16.11 2.56 -3.90
C CYS A 3 -17.26 1.78 -4.55
N GLY A 4 -17.04 0.49 -4.84
CA GLY A 4 -17.95 -0.36 -5.61
C GLY A 4 -19.41 -0.19 -5.22
N ALA A 5 -20.27 0.14 -6.19
CA ALA A 5 -21.74 0.02 -6.18
C ALA A 5 -22.50 0.10 -4.83
N GLY A 6 -22.11 0.96 -3.88
CA GLY A 6 -22.75 1.09 -2.56
C GLY A 6 -22.20 0.20 -1.45
N GLU A 7 -21.14 -0.57 -1.71
CA GLU A 7 -20.42 -1.38 -0.72
C GLU A 7 -19.22 -0.63 -0.15
N PRO A 8 -19.06 -0.56 1.18
CA PRO A 8 -17.88 0.02 1.81
C PRO A 8 -16.61 -0.74 1.41
N HIS A 9 -15.67 -0.05 0.76
CA HIS A 9 -14.34 -0.55 0.44
C HIS A 9 -13.28 0.34 1.08
N PHE A 10 -12.17 -0.24 1.51
CA PHE A 10 -11.04 0.48 2.09
C PHE A 10 -9.72 -0.11 1.61
N ASP A 11 -8.98 0.68 0.83
CA ASP A 11 -7.65 0.34 0.35
C ASP A 11 -6.58 0.87 1.31
N VAL A 12 -5.67 0.00 1.74
CA VAL A 12 -4.53 0.37 2.58
C VAL A 12 -3.36 0.74 1.68
N ALA A 13 -2.78 1.93 1.90
CA ALA A 13 -1.51 2.30 1.27
C ALA A 13 -0.37 1.43 1.84
N ALA A 14 -0.02 0.37 1.12
CA ALA A 14 1.02 -0.59 1.49
C ALA A 14 2.08 -0.69 0.36
N PRO A 15 3.24 -0.02 0.49
CA PRO A 15 4.26 -0.04 -0.55
C PRO A 15 4.72 -1.46 -0.87
N GLY A 16 4.85 -1.80 -2.14
CA GLY A 16 5.29 -3.12 -2.60
C GLY A 16 4.17 -4.15 -2.75
N PHE A 17 2.96 -3.86 -2.27
CA PHE A 17 1.81 -4.78 -2.30
C PHE A 17 0.86 -4.52 -3.47
N ASP A 18 1.24 -3.70 -4.45
CA ASP A 18 0.39 -3.47 -5.62
C ASP A 18 0.19 -4.76 -6.41
N ASN A 19 -1.05 -5.03 -6.84
CA ASN A 19 -1.35 -6.14 -7.72
C ASN A 19 -1.61 -5.61 -9.13
N LEU A 20 -0.60 -5.73 -10.00
CA LEU A 20 -0.63 -5.19 -11.37
C LEU A 20 -1.79 -5.71 -12.22
N GLN A 21 -2.35 -6.88 -11.91
CA GLN A 21 -3.52 -7.40 -12.62
C GLN A 21 -4.78 -6.56 -12.36
N TRP A 22 -4.91 -6.00 -11.15
CA TRP A 22 -6.11 -5.26 -10.72
C TRP A 22 -5.87 -3.75 -10.64
N SER A 23 -4.61 -3.33 -10.56
CA SER A 23 -4.20 -1.92 -10.43
C SER A 23 -4.22 -1.20 -11.78
N THR A 24 -5.43 -0.95 -12.30
CA THR A 24 -5.65 -0.32 -13.62
C THR A 24 -5.18 1.13 -13.73
N ALA A 25 -4.85 1.78 -12.60
CA ALA A 25 -4.40 3.17 -12.53
C ALA A 25 -3.01 3.34 -11.90
N ASN A 26 -2.19 2.29 -11.86
CA ASN A 26 -0.84 2.39 -11.28
C ASN A 26 0.06 3.35 -12.08
N VAL A 27 0.53 4.42 -11.44
CA VAL A 27 1.43 5.44 -12.03
C VAL A 27 2.88 5.35 -11.55
N CYS A 28 3.21 4.38 -10.69
CA CYS A 28 4.54 4.20 -10.11
C CYS A 28 5.58 3.97 -11.20
N GLY A 29 6.67 4.74 -11.20
CA GLY A 29 7.68 4.72 -12.27
C GLY A 29 7.25 5.32 -13.60
N ILE A 30 5.99 5.71 -13.78
CA ILE A 30 5.50 6.44 -14.96
C ILE A 30 5.57 7.95 -14.73
N ARG A 31 5.13 8.40 -13.54
CA ARG A 31 5.16 9.83 -13.16
C ARG A 31 6.39 10.12 -12.29
N SER A 32 6.99 11.29 -12.53
CA SER A 32 8.01 11.85 -11.65
C SER A 32 7.48 12.01 -10.23
N GLY A 33 8.34 11.82 -9.23
CA GLY A 33 7.99 12.01 -7.82
C GLY A 33 7.20 10.85 -7.20
N THR A 34 7.03 9.72 -7.89
CA THR A 34 6.41 8.51 -7.30
C THR A 34 7.38 7.74 -6.40
N GLY A 35 8.68 7.99 -6.52
CA GLY A 35 9.73 7.31 -5.75
C GLY A 35 10.03 5.89 -6.23
N PHE A 36 9.32 5.36 -7.23
CA PHE A 36 9.57 4.06 -7.84
C PHE A 36 10.18 4.21 -9.23
N GLU A 37 10.98 3.23 -9.64
CA GLU A 37 11.59 3.14 -10.97
C GLU A 37 10.65 2.48 -11.99
N SER A 38 9.71 1.64 -11.53
CA SER A 38 8.76 0.93 -12.37
C SER A 38 7.51 0.53 -11.60
N GLN A 39 6.44 0.18 -12.33
CA GLN A 39 5.25 -0.43 -11.73
C GLN A 39 5.59 -1.78 -11.09
N GLN A 40 6.51 -2.56 -11.69
CA GLN A 40 6.94 -3.85 -11.14
C GLN A 40 7.58 -3.70 -9.76
N GLN A 41 8.36 -2.64 -9.54
CA GLN A 41 8.96 -2.37 -8.24
C GLN A 41 7.89 -2.07 -7.16
N SER A 42 6.77 -1.45 -7.54
CA SER A 42 5.63 -1.22 -6.64
C SER A 42 4.86 -2.51 -6.28
N ALA A 43 5.11 -3.60 -6.99
CA ALA A 43 4.42 -4.89 -6.88
C ALA A 43 5.33 -6.02 -6.35
N ALA A 44 6.53 -5.72 -5.85
CA ALA A 44 7.53 -6.73 -5.45
C ALA A 44 7.02 -7.80 -4.46
N VAL A 45 6.04 -7.45 -3.63
CA VAL A 45 5.38 -8.33 -2.64
C VAL A 45 3.91 -8.58 -3.02
N GLY A 46 3.41 -7.94 -4.08
CA GLY A 46 2.01 -7.89 -4.47
C GLY A 46 1.36 -9.22 -4.83
N SER A 47 2.17 -10.26 -5.09
CA SER A 47 1.72 -11.63 -5.39
C SER A 47 2.18 -12.66 -4.34
N TRP A 48 2.37 -12.22 -3.09
CA TRP A 48 2.91 -13.05 -2.00
C TRP A 48 2.25 -14.42 -1.86
N TRP A 49 0.93 -14.53 -2.06
CA TRP A 49 0.16 -15.78 -1.90
C TRP A 49 0.58 -16.90 -2.86
N GLN A 50 1.33 -16.59 -3.92
CA GLN A 50 1.86 -17.58 -4.84
C GLN A 50 3.03 -18.37 -4.25
N THR A 51 3.72 -17.81 -3.25
CA THR A 51 4.99 -18.35 -2.72
C THR A 51 5.10 -18.38 -1.20
N CYS A 52 4.23 -17.66 -0.49
CA CYS A 52 4.26 -17.46 0.96
C CYS A 52 2.92 -17.82 1.61
N GLY A 53 2.95 -18.37 2.82
CA GLY A 53 1.74 -18.72 3.57
C GLY A 53 1.03 -17.51 4.18
N ASN A 54 1.77 -16.43 4.43
CA ASN A 54 1.26 -15.13 4.84
C ASN A 54 2.23 -14.01 4.43
N THR A 55 1.84 -12.75 4.61
CA THR A 55 2.67 -11.61 4.20
C THR A 55 4.01 -11.49 4.93
N ALA A 56 4.12 -11.97 6.18
CA ALA A 56 5.35 -11.90 6.95
C ALA A 56 6.42 -12.87 6.43
N ASP A 57 6.01 -14.00 5.86
CA ASP A 57 6.92 -14.99 5.25
C ASP A 57 7.63 -14.42 4.01
N CYS A 58 7.09 -13.34 3.43
CA CYS A 58 7.57 -12.65 2.23
C CYS A 58 8.19 -11.28 2.55
N ALA A 59 8.46 -10.96 3.81
CA ALA A 59 8.96 -9.64 4.23
C ALA A 59 10.36 -9.30 3.68
N ASP A 60 11.15 -10.32 3.31
CA ASP A 60 12.44 -10.18 2.64
C ASP A 60 12.31 -9.50 1.27
N LYS A 61 11.21 -9.75 0.56
CA LYS A 61 10.93 -9.11 -0.74
C LYS A 61 10.82 -7.59 -0.64
N CYS A 62 10.53 -7.05 0.55
CA CYS A 62 10.55 -5.62 0.78
C CYS A 62 11.92 -4.97 0.52
N ASP A 63 13.02 -5.73 0.52
CA ASP A 63 14.35 -5.19 0.23
C ASP A 63 14.56 -4.85 -1.26
N GLN A 64 13.63 -5.25 -2.12
CA GLN A 64 13.59 -4.90 -3.54
C GLN A 64 13.01 -3.49 -3.79
N LEU A 65 12.41 -2.88 -2.77
CA LEU A 65 11.86 -1.52 -2.87
C LEU A 65 12.95 -0.45 -2.68
N PRO A 66 12.70 0.79 -3.14
CA PRO A 66 13.49 1.96 -2.77
C PRO A 66 13.52 2.12 -1.24
N SER A 67 14.64 2.64 -0.73
CA SER A 67 14.98 2.61 0.70
C SER A 67 13.92 3.24 1.59
N GLU A 68 13.26 4.28 1.07
CA GLU A 68 12.24 5.11 1.71
C GLU A 68 10.96 4.31 1.98
N PHE A 69 10.67 3.30 1.15
CA PHE A 69 9.44 2.51 1.24
C PHE A 69 9.62 1.19 2.00
N ARG A 70 10.85 0.74 2.22
CA ARG A 70 11.13 -0.56 2.87
C ARG A 70 10.51 -0.66 4.25
N LYS A 71 10.57 0.42 5.04
CA LYS A 71 9.99 0.46 6.40
C LYS A 71 8.48 0.25 6.37
N GLY A 72 7.77 0.93 5.46
CA GLY A 72 6.32 0.79 5.30
C GLY A 72 5.93 -0.59 4.79
N CYS A 73 6.67 -1.12 3.82
CA CYS A 73 6.48 -2.48 3.30
C CYS A 73 6.63 -3.53 4.42
N LYS A 74 7.73 -3.48 5.19
CA LYS A 74 7.99 -4.43 6.27
C LYS A 74 6.97 -4.31 7.40
N LEU A 75 6.50 -3.10 7.70
CA LEU A 75 5.42 -2.89 8.68
C LEU A 75 4.14 -3.62 8.25
N PHE A 76 3.68 -3.40 7.01
CA PHE A 76 2.47 -4.08 6.53
C PHE A 76 2.66 -5.60 6.44
N ALA A 77 3.82 -6.06 5.94
CA ALA A 77 4.17 -7.47 5.88
C ALA A 77 4.10 -8.14 7.27
N SER A 78 4.61 -7.47 8.31
CA SER A 78 4.64 -7.99 9.69
C SER A 78 3.27 -8.27 10.30
N TRP A 79 2.18 -7.75 9.74
CA TRP A 79 0.82 -8.04 10.21
C TRP A 79 0.36 -9.47 9.87
N GLY A 80 1.09 -10.17 8.99
CA GLY A 80 0.90 -11.60 8.72
C GLY A 80 -0.45 -11.91 8.06
N TRP A 81 -0.89 -11.07 7.12
CA TRP A 81 -2.15 -11.29 6.40
C TRP A 81 -2.10 -12.62 5.64
N LYS A 82 -3.18 -13.39 5.77
CA LYS A 82 -3.39 -14.66 5.05
C LYS A 82 -4.37 -14.53 3.89
N LYS A 83 -4.94 -13.34 3.69
CA LYS A 83 -5.89 -13.03 2.62
C LYS A 83 -5.77 -11.56 2.22
N GLY A 84 -5.86 -11.26 0.93
CA GLY A 84 -5.81 -9.89 0.40
C GLY A 84 -7.13 -9.13 0.50
N ASP A 85 -8.26 -9.83 0.54
CA ASP A 85 -9.63 -9.28 0.57
C ASP A 85 -10.40 -9.77 1.82
N PRO A 86 -10.05 -9.31 3.03
CA PRO A 86 -10.75 -9.70 4.25
C PRO A 86 -12.20 -9.17 4.27
N SER A 87 -13.20 -10.06 4.24
CA SER A 87 -14.63 -9.67 4.13
C SER A 87 -15.35 -9.40 5.45
N ARG A 88 -14.67 -9.55 6.60
CA ARG A 88 -15.28 -9.46 7.94
C ARG A 88 -14.78 -8.27 8.76
N VAL A 89 -14.15 -7.30 8.11
CA VAL A 89 -13.66 -6.09 8.79
C VAL A 89 -14.83 -5.21 9.18
N LYS A 90 -14.93 -4.89 10.48
CA LYS A 90 -15.85 -3.87 10.98
C LYS A 90 -15.07 -2.57 11.16
N PHE A 91 -15.66 -1.45 10.77
CA PHE A 91 -15.04 -0.14 10.91
C PHE A 91 -15.98 0.82 11.66
N LYS A 92 -15.39 1.87 12.22
CA LYS A 92 -16.10 2.99 12.82
C LYS A 92 -15.33 4.26 12.51
N ALA A 93 -16.03 5.31 12.09
CA ALA A 93 -15.42 6.63 11.96
C ALA A 93 -14.97 7.12 13.35
N VAL A 94 -13.72 7.57 13.44
CA VAL A 94 -13.12 8.13 14.65
C VAL A 94 -12.57 9.52 14.33
N LYS A 95 -12.36 10.34 15.37
CA LYS A 95 -11.59 11.57 15.20
C LYS A 95 -10.19 11.21 14.69
N CYS A 96 -9.75 11.87 13.62
CA CYS A 96 -8.40 11.64 13.06
C CYS A 96 -7.34 11.83 14.18
N PRO A 97 -6.49 10.84 14.43
CA PRO A 97 -5.40 10.98 15.40
C PRO A 97 -4.48 12.15 15.01
N ALA A 98 -4.05 12.96 15.98
CA ALA A 98 -3.21 14.14 15.72
C ALA A 98 -1.95 13.77 14.95
N ALA A 99 -1.24 12.71 15.36
CA ALA A 99 -0.05 12.22 14.67
C ALA A 99 -0.29 11.82 13.21
N PHE A 100 -1.48 11.32 12.87
CA PHE A 100 -1.83 11.01 11.48
C PHE A 100 -2.05 12.29 10.68
N VAL A 101 -2.77 13.26 11.25
CA VAL A 101 -2.99 14.57 10.63
C VAL A 101 -1.66 15.29 10.39
N ASP A 102 -0.80 15.35 11.40
CA ASP A 102 0.51 16.00 11.32
C ASP A 102 1.39 15.33 10.25
N HIS A 103 1.41 13.99 10.23
CA HIS A 103 2.16 13.26 9.22
C HIS A 103 1.65 13.56 7.82
N VAL A 104 0.37 13.34 7.52
CA VAL A 104 -0.17 13.52 6.17
C VAL A 104 -0.05 14.98 5.72
N SER A 105 -0.33 15.95 6.59
CA SER A 105 -0.27 17.37 6.26
C SER A 105 1.15 17.84 5.93
N SER A 106 2.18 17.17 6.47
CA SER A 106 3.58 17.47 6.14
C SER A 106 4.01 16.97 4.75
N GLN A 107 3.29 16.00 4.18
CA GLN A 107 3.66 15.37 2.90
C GLN A 107 3.10 16.12 1.67
N PHE A 108 2.12 17.00 1.85
CA PHE A 108 1.42 17.66 0.74
C PHE A 108 1.28 19.17 0.97
N GLY A 109 1.66 19.95 -0.05
CA GLY A 109 1.41 21.39 -0.13
C GLY A 109 0.28 21.72 -1.11
N ARG A 110 0.05 23.02 -1.37
CA ARG A 110 -0.99 23.49 -2.31
C ARG A 110 -0.82 22.95 -3.73
N SER A 111 0.40 22.56 -4.10
CA SER A 111 0.74 22.05 -5.44
C SER A 111 0.88 20.53 -5.52
N GLY A 112 0.58 19.79 -4.46
CA GLY A 112 0.74 18.33 -4.40
C GLY A 112 1.82 17.87 -3.41
N PRO A 113 2.42 16.68 -3.59
CA PRO A 113 3.49 16.18 -2.73
C PRO A 113 4.64 17.18 -2.60
N MET A 114 5.17 17.34 -1.38
CA MET A 114 6.31 18.21 -1.06
C MET A 114 7.65 17.51 -1.20
#